data_AF-A0A4V5LS06-F1
#
_entry.id   AF-A0A4V5LS06-F1
#
_cell.length_a   1.000
_cell.length_b   1.000
_cell.length_c   1.000
_cell.angle_alpha   90.00
_cell.angle_beta   90.00
_cell.angle_gamma   90.00
#
_symmetry.space_group_name_H-M   'P 1'
#
loop_
_entity.id
_entity.type
_entity.pdbx_description
1 polymer ?
#
loop_
_entity_poly.entity_id
_entity_poly.type
_entity_poly.pdbx_seq_one_letter_code
_entity_poly.pdbx_strand_id
1 'polypeptide(L)' 'MTVVGIILAAGAMFWMDGLPLARRCLWKDFWIFLTLLLFGVGLLLIHALKIEIASPVYAISVIFKPVNQFIRGLFS' A
#
# COMPACT_ATOMS: atom_id res chain seq x y z
N MET A 1 13.25 -5.05 -7.91
CA MET A 1 12.68 -4.62 -9.22
C MET A 1 11.32 -3.92 -9.08
N THR A 2 10.51 -4.24 -8.07
CA THR A 2 9.20 -3.60 -7.82
C THR A 2 9.27 -2.12 -7.44
N VAL A 3 10.23 -1.70 -6.60
CA VAL A 3 10.33 -0.31 -6.12
C VAL A 3 10.56 0.70 -7.26
N VAL A 4 11.40 0.37 -8.23
CA VAL A 4 11.70 1.25 -9.38
C VAL A 4 10.45 1.47 -10.23
N GLY A 5 9.63 0.44 -10.44
CA GLY A 5 8.36 0.56 -11.16
C GLY A 5 7.35 1.44 -10.44
N ILE A 6 7.28 1.36 -9.10
CA ILE A 6 6.41 2.19 -8.26
C ILE A 6 6.80 3.67 -8.37
N ILE A 7 8.10 3.97 -8.29
CA ILE A 7 8.61 5.35 -8.40
C ILE A 7 8.38 5.90 -9.81
N LEU A 8 8.60 5.09 -10.85
CA LEU A 8 8.33 5.49 -12.24
C LEU A 8 6.85 5.81 -12.48
N ALA A 9 5.94 4.94 -11.99
CA ALA A 9 4.50 5.17 -12.11
C ALA A 9 4.06 6.43 -11.34
N ALA A 10 4.57 6.61 -10.12
CA ALA A 10 4.30 7.80 -9.31
C ALA A 10 4.79 9.10 -10.00
N GLY A 11 5.99 9.06 -10.59
CA GLY A 11 6.55 10.17 -11.34
C GLY A 11 5.72 10.51 -12.58
N ALA A 12 5.26 9.50 -13.33
CA ALA A 12 4.39 9.69 -14.49
C ALA A 12 3.03 10.29 -14.11
N MET A 13 2.40 9.79 -13.04
CA MET A 13 1.16 10.35 -12.50
C MET A 13 1.34 11.80 -12.05
N PHE A 14 2.43 12.10 -11.32
CA PHE A 14 2.72 13.46 -10.89
C PHE A 14 2.99 14.40 -12.08
N TRP A 15 3.61 13.90 -13.15
CA TRP A 15 3.84 14.70 -14.35
C TRP A 15 2.56 15.01 -15.12
N MET A 16 1.65 14.04 -15.23
CA MET A 16 0.37 14.21 -15.92
C MET A 16 -0.64 15.04 -15.12
N ASP A 17 -0.80 14.77 -13.83
CA ASP A 17 -1.84 15.40 -12.99
C ASP A 17 -1.25 16.47 -12.05
N GLY A 18 -0.11 16.22 -11.43
CA GLY A 18 0.50 17.11 -10.44
C GLY A 18 1.04 18.43 -11.03
N LEU A 19 1.76 18.37 -12.15
CA LEU A 19 2.32 19.56 -12.83
C LEU A 19 1.24 20.56 -13.30
N PRO A 20 0.17 20.15 -14.00
CA PRO A 20 -0.88 21.08 -14.40
C PRO A 20 -1.69 21.61 -13.21
N LEU A 21 -1.85 20.83 -12.14
CA LEU A 21 -2.57 21.25 -10.93
C LEU A 21 -1.79 22.29 -10.12
N ALA A 22 -0.46 22.13 -10.04
CA ALA A 22 0.44 23.14 -9.47
C ALA A 22 0.44 24.44 -10.30
N ARG A 23 0.43 24.33 -11.65
CA ARG A 23 0.36 25.51 -12.53
C ARG A 23 -0.96 26.28 -12.43
N ARG A 24 -2.07 25.62 -12.13
CA ARG A 24 -3.38 26.27 -11.97
C ARG A 24 -3.58 26.92 -10.60
N CYS A 25 -2.56 26.88 -9.72
CA CYS A 25 -2.64 27.43 -8.36
C CYS A 25 -3.83 26.86 -7.55
N LEU A 26 -4.28 25.64 -7.89
CA LEU A 26 -5.38 24.96 -7.19
C LEU A 26 -4.80 24.23 -5.98
N TRP A 27 -4.46 25.00 -4.95
CA TRP A 27 -3.79 24.49 -3.74
C TRP A 27 -4.60 23.39 -3.04
N LYS A 28 -5.94 23.49 -3.05
CA LYS A 28 -6.82 22.51 -2.41
C LYS A 28 -6.78 21.16 -3.13
N ASP A 29 -6.93 21.18 -4.44
CA ASP A 29 -6.92 19.97 -5.27
C ASP A 29 -5.52 19.34 -5.32
N PHE A 30 -4.47 20.18 -5.35
CA PHE A 30 -3.09 19.71 -5.30
C PHE A 30 -2.79 18.95 -4.00
N TRP A 31 -3.33 19.41 -2.87
CA TRP A 31 -3.15 18.72 -1.59
C TRP A 31 -3.90 17.38 -1.53
N ILE A 32 -5.09 17.29 -2.11
CA ILE A 32 -5.85 16.03 -2.23
C ILE A 32 -5.12 15.05 -3.14
N PHE A 33 -4.61 15.52 -4.28
CA PHE A 33 -3.81 14.71 -5.19
C PHE A 33 -2.53 14.21 -4.51
N LEU A 34 -1.81 15.09 -3.83
CA LEU A 34 -0.55 14.74 -3.16
C LEU A 34 -0.79 13.73 -2.04
N THR A 35 -1.83 13.90 -1.22
CA THR A 35 -2.16 12.96 -0.15
C THR A 35 -2.55 11.59 -0.71
N LEU A 36 -3.38 11.53 -1.76
CA LEU A 36 -3.71 10.27 -2.44
C LEU A 36 -2.47 9.59 -3.03
N LEU A 37 -1.60 10.37 -3.70
CA LEU A 37 -0.37 9.87 -4.31
C LEU A 37 0.58 9.32 -3.24
N LEU A 38 0.77 10.04 -2.13
CA LEU A 38 1.59 9.58 -1.00
C LEU A 38 1.01 8.31 -0.38
N PHE A 39 -0.31 8.22 -0.26
CA PHE A 39 -0.97 7.05 0.31
C PHE A 39 -0.79 5.82 -0.59
N GLY A 40 -1.04 5.96 -1.89
CA GLY A 40 -0.84 4.88 -2.86
C GLY A 40 0.62 4.43 -2.91
N VAL A 41 1.55 5.36 -3.13
CA VAL A 41 2.98 5.07 -3.20
C VAL A 41 3.51 4.52 -1.88
N GLY A 42 3.07 5.07 -0.74
CA GLY A 42 3.42 4.60 0.59
C GLY A 42 2.97 3.17 0.84
N LEU A 43 1.70 2.83 0.54
CA LEU A 43 1.20 1.45 0.63
C LEU A 43 2.00 0.50 -0.26
N LEU A 44 2.25 0.90 -1.52
CA LEU A 44 3.04 0.11 -2.46
C LEU A 44 4.49 -0.06 -1.99
N LEU A 45 5.11 0.97 -1.39
CA LEU A 45 6.46 0.90 -0.84
C LEU A 45 6.52 -0.03 0.37
N ILE A 46 5.57 0.07 1.30
CA ILE A 46 5.50 -0.82 2.47
C ILE A 46 5.38 -2.27 2.02
N HIS A 47 4.52 -2.53 1.03
CA HIS A 47 4.36 -3.85 0.44
C HIS A 47 5.63 -4.33 -0.29
N ALA A 48 6.30 -3.44 -1.04
CA ALA A 48 7.46 -3.76 -1.85
C ALA A 48 8.77 -3.91 -1.05
N LEU A 49 8.96 -3.15 0.03
CA LEU A 49 10.11 -3.28 0.91
C LEU A 49 10.06 -4.55 1.75
N LYS A 50 8.95 -5.29 1.73
CA LYS A 50 8.68 -6.36 2.71
C LYS A 50 8.97 -5.87 4.13
N ILE A 51 8.74 -4.58 4.43
CA ILE A 51 8.58 -4.16 5.82
C ILE A 51 7.38 -4.98 6.26
N GLU A 52 7.65 -5.99 7.08
CA GLU A 52 6.66 -6.90 7.63
C GLU A 52 5.72 -6.06 8.51
N ILE A 53 4.76 -5.37 7.91
CA ILE A 53 3.39 -5.52 8.39
C ILE A 53 3.24 -7.02 8.41
N ALA A 54 3.33 -7.61 9.62
CA ALA A 54 3.10 -9.03 9.85
C ALA A 54 1.98 -9.42 8.89
N SER A 55 2.34 -10.23 7.88
CA SER A 55 1.56 -10.36 6.65
C SER A 55 0.07 -10.40 6.98
N PRO A 56 -0.85 -9.78 6.22
CA PRO A 56 -2.27 -10.01 6.46
C PRO A 56 -2.60 -11.52 6.53
N VAL A 57 -1.83 -12.35 5.82
CA VAL A 57 -1.84 -13.82 5.94
C VAL A 57 -1.32 -14.33 7.29
N TYR A 58 -0.34 -13.67 7.90
CA TYR A 58 0.14 -13.92 9.26
C TYR A 58 -0.90 -13.53 10.33
N ALA A 59 -1.54 -12.37 10.21
CA ALA A 59 -2.63 -11.95 11.11
C ALA A 59 -3.81 -12.93 11.02
N ILE A 60 -4.20 -13.32 9.81
CA ILE A 60 -5.19 -14.37 9.57
C ILE A 60 -4.69 -15.71 10.12
N SER A 61 -3.41 -16.07 9.92
CA SER A 61 -2.85 -17.31 10.46
C SER A 61 -2.80 -17.36 11.99
N VAL A 62 -2.62 -16.22 12.67
CA VAL A 62 -2.65 -16.15 14.14
C VAL A 62 -4.06 -16.42 14.66
N ILE A 63 -5.10 -15.92 13.97
CA ILE A 63 -6.51 -16.16 14.31
C ILE A 63 -6.92 -17.60 13.95
N PHE A 64 -6.46 -18.12 12.81
CA PHE A 64 -6.81 -19.46 12.33
C PHE A 64 -5.97 -20.59 12.97
N LYS A 65 -4.79 -20.31 13.53
CA LYS A 65 -3.97 -21.29 14.26
C LYS A 65 -4.72 -21.99 15.41
N PRO A 66 -5.36 -21.27 16.36
CA PRO A 66 -6.07 -21.92 17.45
C PRO A 66 -7.27 -22.73 16.94
N VAL A 67 -8.01 -22.23 15.96
CA VAL A 67 -9.13 -22.95 15.33
C VAL A 67 -8.65 -24.26 14.69
N ASN A 68 -7.54 -24.23 13.98
CA ASN A 68 -6.97 -25.42 13.35
C ASN A 68 -6.44 -26.44 14.37
N GLN A 69 -5.92 -25.98 15.52
CA GLN A 69 -5.54 -26.86 16.62
C GLN A 69 -6.77 -27.49 17.31
N PHE A 70 -7.86 -26.74 17.47
CA PHE A 70 -9.12 -27.28 17.98
C PHE A 70 -9.71 -28.33 17.04
N ILE A 71 -9.73 -28.08 15.73
CA ILE A 71 -10.23 -29.04 14.73
C ILE A 71 -9.37 -30.30 14.71
N ARG A 72 -8.03 -30.15 14.76
CA ARG A 72 -7.10 -31.29 14.85
C ARG A 72 -7.27 -32.09 16.14
N GLY A 73 -7.54 -31.43 17.27
CA GLY A 73 -7.83 -32.10 18.54
C GLY A 73 -9.19 -32.80 18.58
N LEU A 74 -10.14 -32.40 17.74
CA LEU A 74 -11.46 -33.02 17.62
C LEU A 74 -11.48 -34.23 16.68
N PHE A 75 -10.51 -34.31 15.76
CA PHE A 75 -10.35 -35.39 14.78
C PHE A 75 -9.31 -36.46 15.21
N SER A 76 -8.84 -36.42 16.47
CA SER A 76 -8.03 -37.46 17.11
C SER A 76 -8.80 -38.09 18.27
#